data_AF-A0A2T3KLB2-F1
#
_entry.id   AF-A0A2T3KLB2-F1
#
_cell.length_a   1.000
_cell.length_b   1.000
_cell.length_c   1.000
_cell.angle_alpha   90.00
_cell.angle_beta   90.00
_cell.angle_gamma   90.00
#
_symmetry.space_group_name_H-M   'P 1'
#
loop_
_entity.id
_entity.type
_entity.pdbx_description
1 polymer ?
#
loop_
_entity_poly.entity_id
_entity_poly.type
_entity_poly.pdbx_seq_one_letter_code
_entity_poly.pdbx_strand_id
1 'polypeptide(L)'
;MKIIFHTDALVRNSKKTPASSGHTRETIAWRKHISEMMKENPAGSFDVCTTYLFKDTFNVIDPKDSTVIGIPSYMVKEVIDDARIGKQKCGWCGKITAKGETCGDHDVKYLTNLI
;
A
#
# COMPACT_ATOMS: atom_id res chain seq x y z
N MET A 1 -8.69 -0.81 -7.23
CA MET A 1 -8.41 -0.92 -5.79
C MET A 1 -8.16 0.47 -5.26
N LYS A 2 -8.81 0.82 -4.15
CA LYS A 2 -8.63 2.10 -3.46
C LYS A 2 -8.22 1.88 -2.02
N ILE A 3 -7.51 2.84 -1.44
CA ILE A 3 -7.20 2.83 -0.01
C ILE A 3 -7.72 4.08 0.67
N ILE A 4 -8.21 3.91 1.89
CA ILE A 4 -8.60 5.01 2.79
C ILE A 4 -7.47 5.24 3.77
N PHE A 5 -7.00 6.49 3.89
CA PHE A 5 -5.99 6.85 4.87
C PHE A 5 -6.56 7.06 6.26
N HIS A 6 -5.73 6.81 7.26
CA HIS A 6 -5.87 7.39 8.57
C HIS A 6 -5.54 8.89 8.52
N THR A 7 -6.51 9.76 8.75
CA THR A 7 -6.35 11.23 8.68
C THR A 7 -5.26 11.78 9.61
N ASP A 8 -4.94 11.05 10.68
CA ASP A 8 -3.94 11.39 11.69
C ASP A 8 -2.68 10.50 11.63
N ALA A 9 -2.50 9.67 10.59
CA ALA A 9 -1.41 8.70 10.51
C ALA A 9 -0.02 9.33 10.67
N LEU A 10 0.18 10.47 9.97
CA LEU A 10 1.43 11.22 10.01
C LEU A 10 1.73 11.74 11.43
N VAL A 11 0.69 12.23 12.13
CA VAL A 11 0.80 12.73 13.51
C VAL A 11 1.12 11.58 14.47
N ARG A 12 0.40 10.46 14.35
CA ARG A 12 0.63 9.27 15.18
C ARG A 12 2.04 8.72 15.00
N ASN A 13 2.55 8.66 13.78
CA ASN A 13 3.89 8.15 13.53
C ASN A 13 4.99 9.14 13.97
N SER A 14 4.75 10.45 13.82
CA SER A 14 5.68 11.46 14.31
C SER A 14 5.89 11.38 15.83
N LYS A 15 4.83 11.11 16.61
CA LYS A 15 4.92 10.95 18.07
C LYS A 15 5.71 9.71 18.51
N LYS A 16 5.80 8.68 17.65
CA LYS A 16 6.53 7.44 17.92
C LYS A 16 8.01 7.51 17.56
N THR A 17 8.41 8.49 16.75
CA THR A 17 9.80 8.63 16.33
C THR A 17 10.56 9.49 17.36
N PRO A 18 11.67 9.02 17.94
CA PRO A 18 12.48 9.84 18.84
C PRO A 18 12.98 11.11 18.13
N ALA A 19 12.98 12.25 18.82
CA ALA A 19 13.48 13.51 18.27
C ALA A 19 14.97 13.42 17.86
N SER A 20 15.73 12.51 18.48
CA SER A 20 17.14 12.22 18.16
C SER A 20 17.33 11.49 16.84
N SER A 21 16.28 10.90 16.27
CA SER A 21 16.34 10.09 15.05
C SER A 21 16.30 10.92 13.76
N GLY A 22 16.49 12.24 13.84
CA GLY A 22 16.67 13.19 12.73
C GLY A 22 16.01 12.81 11.41
N HIS A 23 14.88 13.45 11.06
CA HIS A 23 14.27 13.18 9.75
C HIS A 23 15.19 13.64 8.62
N THR A 24 15.47 12.74 7.67
CA THR A 24 16.19 13.11 6.44
C THR A 24 15.36 14.11 5.62
N ARG A 25 16.01 14.88 4.76
CA ARG A 25 15.33 15.86 3.88
C ARG A 25 14.27 15.19 3.01
N GLU A 26 14.55 13.98 2.52
CA GLU A 26 13.66 13.17 1.71
C GLU A 26 12.42 12.75 2.52
N THR A 27 12.61 12.35 3.78
CA THR A 27 11.50 11.98 4.68
C THR A 27 10.58 13.18 4.94
N ILE A 28 11.15 14.37 5.15
CA ILE A 28 10.38 15.60 5.35
C ILE A 28 9.60 15.97 4.09
N ALA A 29 10.24 15.91 2.92
CA ALA A 29 9.61 16.19 1.64
C ALA A 29 8.44 15.22 1.36
N TRP A 30 8.66 13.92 1.57
CA TRP A 30 7.62 12.91 1.43
C TRP A 30 6.44 13.17 2.38
N ARG A 31 6.69 13.45 3.67
CA ARG A 31 5.61 13.77 4.63
C ARG A 31 4.81 15.01 4.23
N LYS A 32 5.48 16.05 3.74
CA LYS A 32 4.82 17.26 3.26
C LYS A 32 3.91 16.93 2.08
N HIS A 33 4.40 16.17 1.12
CA HIS A 33 3.64 15.77 -0.05
C HIS A 33 2.39 14.94 0.33
N ILE A 34 2.52 13.94 1.20
CA ILE A 34 1.35 13.18 1.68
C ILE A 34 0.36 14.09 2.41
N SER A 35 0.84 15.03 3.24
CA SER A 35 -0.05 15.98 3.91
C SER A 35 -0.82 16.87 2.94
N GLU A 36 -0.24 17.21 1.80
CA GLU A 36 -0.90 18.00 0.75
C GLU A 36 -1.96 17.16 0.05
N MET A 37 -1.63 15.93 -0.36
CA MET A 37 -2.59 14.97 -0.93
C MET A 37 -3.82 14.78 -0.03
N MET A 38 -3.61 14.65 1.28
CA MET A 38 -4.70 14.46 2.26
C MET A 38 -5.56 15.70 2.46
N LYS A 39 -5.00 16.91 2.27
CA LYS A 39 -5.77 18.16 2.35
C LYS A 39 -6.64 18.36 1.10
N GLU A 40 -6.12 18.00 -0.06
CA GLU A 40 -6.80 18.14 -1.35
C GLU A 40 -7.92 17.10 -1.53
N ASN A 41 -7.81 15.95 -0.87
CA ASN A 41 -8.81 14.88 -0.90
C ASN A 41 -9.34 14.52 0.50
N PRO A 42 -10.32 15.28 1.03
CA PRO A 42 -10.84 15.08 2.39
C PRO A 42 -11.61 13.77 2.57
N ALA A 43 -12.06 13.13 1.48
CA ALA A 43 -12.60 11.77 1.54
C ALA A 43 -11.53 10.73 1.90
N GLY A 44 -10.24 11.08 1.74
CA GLY A 44 -9.09 10.25 2.11
C GLY A 44 -8.97 8.97 1.28
N SER A 45 -9.66 8.88 0.15
CA SER A 45 -9.71 7.71 -0.72
C SER A 45 -8.81 7.91 -1.95
N PHE A 46 -7.82 7.04 -2.12
CA PHE A 46 -6.84 7.16 -3.21
C PHE A 46 -6.75 5.89 -4.03
N ASP A 47 -6.57 6.04 -5.34
CA ASP A 47 -6.37 4.92 -6.26
C ASP A 47 -4.98 4.32 -6.08
N VAL A 48 -4.92 2.99 -6.15
CA VAL A 48 -3.68 2.23 -6.00
C VAL A 48 -3.31 1.56 -7.31
N CYS A 49 -2.07 1.76 -7.74
CA CYS A 49 -1.46 0.99 -8.81
C CYS A 49 -1.18 -0.44 -8.33
N THR A 50 -1.95 -1.40 -8.85
CA THR A 50 -1.92 -2.81 -8.43
C THR A 50 -0.86 -3.65 -9.16
N THR A 51 -0.18 -3.08 -10.16
CA THR A 51 0.83 -3.79 -10.97
C THR A 51 2.03 -4.23 -10.13
N TYR A 52 2.42 -3.43 -9.14
CA TYR A 52 3.53 -3.71 -8.24
C TYR A 52 3.08 -3.44 -6.80
N LEU A 53 2.56 -4.46 -6.13
CA LEU A 53 2.17 -4.37 -4.73
C LEU A 53 3.29 -4.94 -3.87
N PHE A 54 3.81 -4.12 -2.95
CA PHE A 54 4.80 -4.54 -1.98
C PHE A 54 4.09 -5.01 -0.69
N LYS A 55 4.76 -5.86 0.09
CA LYS A 55 4.18 -6.46 1.31
C LYS A 55 3.73 -5.39 2.33
N ASP A 56 4.53 -4.34 2.48
CA ASP A 56 4.36 -3.33 3.54
C ASP A 56 4.04 -1.92 3.00
N THR A 57 3.92 -1.76 1.67
CA THR A 57 3.62 -0.47 1.04
C THR A 57 2.63 -0.61 -0.11
N PHE A 58 1.79 0.41 -0.27
CA PHE A 58 0.84 0.57 -1.36
C PHE A 58 1.33 1.65 -2.31
N ASN A 59 1.29 1.38 -3.61
CA ASN A 59 1.66 2.34 -4.65
C ASN A 59 0.46 3.21 -5.00
N VAL A 60 0.31 4.33 -4.30
CA VAL A 60 -0.80 5.28 -4.53
C VAL A 60 -0.48 6.18 -5.71
N ILE A 61 -1.48 6.39 -6.56
CA ILE A 61 -1.41 7.35 -7.65
C ILE A 61 -1.75 8.73 -7.07
N ASP A 62 -0.83 9.68 -7.19
CA ASP A 62 -1.10 11.07 -6.84
C ASP A 62 -2.17 11.64 -7.81
N PRO A 63 -3.32 12.11 -7.30
CA PRO A 63 -4.36 12.69 -8.15
C PRO A 63 -3.90 13.94 -8.93
N LYS A 64 -2.83 14.61 -8.49
CA LYS A 64 -2.37 15.87 -9.08
C LYS A 64 -1.48 15.68 -10.31
N ASP A 65 -0.51 14.78 -10.22
CA ASP A 65 0.51 14.60 -11.27
C ASP A 65 0.60 13.17 -11.80
N SER A 66 -0.28 12.27 -11.34
CA SER A 66 -0.31 10.84 -11.71
C SER A 66 0.99 10.09 -11.40
N THR A 67 1.85 10.63 -10.54
CA THR A 67 3.03 9.93 -10.06
C THR A 67 2.64 8.85 -9.04
N VAL A 68 3.51 7.85 -8.89
CA VAL A 68 3.28 6.75 -7.95
C VAL A 68 4.09 7.01 -6.68
N ILE A 69 3.41 7.00 -5.55
CA ILE A 69 4.01 7.21 -4.24
C ILE A 69 3.77 6.01 -3.34
N GLY A 70 4.84 5.55 -2.69
CA GLY A 70 4.79 4.49 -1.71
C GLY A 70 4.16 4.96 -0.42
N ILE A 71 3.03 4.34 -0.04
CA ILE A 71 2.32 4.57 1.22
C ILE A 71 2.48 3.35 2.11
N PRO A 72 3.14 3.49 3.27
CA PRO A 72 3.23 2.41 4.24
C PRO A 72 1.86 1.91 4.69
N SER A 73 1.73 0.59 4.87
CA SER A 73 0.50 -0.07 5.30
C SER A 73 -0.07 0.49 6.62
N TYR A 74 0.78 0.96 7.54
CA TYR A 74 0.34 1.57 8.81
C TYR A 74 -0.47 2.87 8.63
N MET A 75 -0.40 3.50 7.46
CA MET A 75 -1.17 4.71 7.14
C MET A 75 -2.56 4.38 6.57
N VAL A 76 -2.79 3.12 6.19
CA VAL A 76 -4.02 2.66 5.56
C VAL A 76 -5.00 2.21 6.63
N LYS A 77 -6.17 2.84 6.64
CA LYS A 77 -7.31 2.47 7.48
C LYS A 77 -8.08 1.29 6.88
N GLU A 78 -8.32 1.35 5.57
CA GLU A 78 -9.20 0.40 4.86
C GLU A 78 -8.77 0.28 3.40
N VAL A 79 -8.94 -0.90 2.82
CA VAL A 79 -8.72 -1.16 1.38
C VAL A 79 -10.05 -1.54 0.76
N ILE A 80 -10.47 -0.80 -0.26
CA ILE A 80 -11.71 -1.05 -1.02
C ILE A 80 -11.34 -1.72 -2.34
N ASP A 81 -12.14 -2.72 -2.72
CA ASP A 81 -11.97 -3.50 -3.95
C ASP A 81 -10.55 -4.08 -4.06
N ASP A 82 -10.09 -4.70 -2.97
CA ASP A 82 -8.79 -5.37 -2.95
C ASP A 82 -8.85 -6.61 -3.84
N ALA A 83 -8.26 -6.50 -5.03
CA ALA A 83 -8.20 -7.56 -6.00
C ALA A 83 -7.39 -8.78 -5.51
N ARG A 84 -6.74 -8.72 -4.35
CA ARG A 84 -6.01 -9.84 -3.72
C ARG A 84 -6.86 -10.67 -2.79
N ILE A 85 -8.00 -10.15 -2.30
CA ILE A 85 -8.88 -10.92 -1.41
C ILE A 85 -9.31 -12.19 -2.15
N GLY A 86 -9.06 -13.33 -1.51
CA GLY A 86 -9.34 -14.63 -2.12
C GLY A 86 -8.42 -14.99 -3.28
N LYS A 87 -7.22 -14.39 -3.38
CA LYS A 87 -6.20 -14.75 -4.36
C LYS A 87 -4.88 -15.16 -3.70
N GLN A 88 -4.10 -15.95 -4.43
CA GLN A 88 -2.81 -16.48 -4.01
C GLN A 88 -1.79 -16.36 -5.15
N LYS A 89 -0.51 -16.18 -4.80
CA LYS A 89 0.60 -16.09 -5.75
C LYS A 89 1.39 -17.40 -5.76
N CYS A 90 1.66 -17.91 -6.96
CA CYS A 90 2.56 -19.05 -7.13
C CYS A 90 4.02 -18.63 -6.91
N GLY A 91 4.69 -19.28 -5.97
CA GLY A 91 6.10 -19.05 -5.64
C GLY A 91 7.07 -19.54 -6.73
N TRP A 92 6.62 -20.40 -7.65
CA TRP A 92 7.43 -20.91 -8.75
C TRP A 92 7.37 -20.02 -10.00
N CYS A 93 6.18 -19.69 -10.51
CA CYS A 93 6.03 -18.88 -11.74
C CYS A 93 5.55 -17.43 -11.50
N GLY A 94 5.21 -17.06 -10.27
CA GLY A 94 4.77 -15.70 -9.93
C GLY A 94 3.33 -15.35 -10.32
N LYS A 95 2.59 -16.24 -11.00
CA LYS A 95 1.19 -16.01 -11.39
C LYS A 95 0.26 -15.87 -10.19
N ILE A 96 -0.80 -15.08 -10.35
CA ILE A 96 -1.87 -14.89 -9.37
C ILE A 96 -3.07 -15.73 -9.78
N THR A 97 -3.61 -16.53 -8.85
CA THR A 97 -4.78 -17.40 -9.04
C THR A 97 -5.77 -17.25 -7.88
N ALA A 98 -7.01 -17.72 -8.01
CA ALA A 98 -7.93 -17.71 -6.87
C ALA A 98 -7.46 -18.67 -5.77
N LYS A 99 -7.79 -18.36 -4.53
CA LYS A 99 -7.45 -19.17 -3.35
C LYS A 99 -8.16 -20.52 -3.45
N GLY A 100 -7.39 -21.60 -3.39
CA GLY A 100 -7.88 -22.97 -3.60
C GLY A 100 -7.73 -23.51 -5.03
N GLU A 101 -7.36 -22.67 -6.00
CA GLU A 101 -7.01 -23.12 -7.35
C GLU A 101 -5.52 -23.47 -7.46
N THR A 102 -5.20 -24.47 -8.27
CA THR A 102 -3.81 -24.84 -8.57
C THR A 102 -3.26 -23.96 -9.69
N CYS A 103 -1.97 -23.66 -9.61
CA CYS A 103 -1.27 -22.99 -10.69
C CYS A 103 -0.58 -24.05 -11.58
N GLY A 104 -1.32 -24.61 -12.53
CA GLY A 104 -0.86 -25.73 -13.37
C GLY A 104 -0.79 -27.04 -12.58
N ASP A 105 0.22 -27.87 -12.86
CA ASP A 105 0.45 -29.18 -12.21
C ASP A 105 1.22 -29.08 -10.88
N HIS A 106 1.53 -27.86 -10.42
CA HIS A 106 2.38 -27.66 -9.25
C HIS A 106 1.58 -27.64 -7.94
N ASP A 107 2.07 -28.44 -6.99
CA ASP A 107 1.53 -28.66 -5.65
C ASP A 107 1.32 -27.34 -4.87
N VAL A 108 0.24 -27.25 -4.09
CA VAL A 108 -0.26 -26.08 -3.33
C VAL A 108 0.78 -25.48 -2.37
N LYS A 109 1.88 -26.20 -2.11
CA LYS A 109 2.97 -25.84 -1.18
C LYS A 109 3.73 -24.57 -1.59
N TYR A 110 3.64 -24.14 -2.85
CA TYR A 110 4.26 -22.90 -3.34
C TYR A 110 3.30 -21.71 -3.36
N LEU A 111 2.06 -21.87 -2.90
CA LEU A 111 1.07 -20.79 -2.98
C LEU A 111 1.15 -19.93 -1.72
N THR A 112 1.43 -18.64 -1.90
CA THR A 112 1.41 -17.65 -0.81
C THR A 112 0.14 -16.81 -0.93
N ASN A 113 -0.70 -16.83 0.10
CA ASN A 113 -1.88 -15.99 0.17
C ASN A 113 -1.49 -14.52 0.09
N LEU A 114 -2.22 -13.75 -0.72
CA LEU A 114 -1.92 -12.34 -0.92
C LEU A 114 -2.60 -11.43 0.11
N ILE A 115 -3.72 -11.86 0.73
CA ILE A 115 -4.40 -11.36 1.94
C ILE A 115 -5.48 -12.37 2.36
#